data_AF-A0A352LYZ9-F1
#
_entry.id   AF-A0A352LYZ9-F1
#
_cell.length_a   1.000
_cell.length_b   1.000
_cell.length_c   1.000
_cell.angle_alpha   90.00
_cell.angle_beta   90.00
_cell.angle_gamma   90.00
#
_symmetry.space_group_name_H-M   'P 1'
#
loop_
_entity.id
_entity.type
_entity.pdbx_description
1 polymer ?
#
loop_
_entity_poly.entity_id
_entity_poly.type
_entity_poly.pdbx_seq_one_letter_code
_entity_poly.pdbx_strand_id
1 'polypeptide(L)' 'MINVAFDFDISSLSFDTTLRVRYAETDTMGVVYYGNYFTWFEVARTDALRQIGYPYSLLEKDGVLLPVVEASARYIAPF' A
#
# COMPACT_ATOMS: atom_id res chain seq x y z
N MET A 1 14.39 21.51 8.39
CA MET A 1 13.17 20.68 8.30
C MET A 1 12.31 21.29 7.20
N ILE A 2 12.32 20.70 6.01
CA ILE A 2 11.52 21.20 4.88
C ILE A 2 10.13 20.62 5.07
N ASN A 3 9.15 21.47 5.34
CA ASN A 3 7.76 21.09 5.44
C ASN A 3 7.15 21.20 4.05
N VAL A 4 7.00 20.08 3.35
CA VAL A 4 6.28 20.04 2.07
C VAL A 4 4.80 19.94 2.41
N ALA A 5 4.09 21.06 2.38
CA ALA A 5 2.63 21.08 2.49
C ALA A 5 2.04 20.70 1.13
N PHE A 6 1.35 19.56 1.08
CA PHE A 6 0.51 19.19 -0.06
C PHE A 6 -0.92 19.66 0.22
N ASP A 7 -1.38 20.71 -0.45
CA ASP A 7 -2.78 21.16 -0.44
C ASP A 7 -3.63 20.23 -1.32
N PHE A 8 -3.81 18.98 -0.90
CA PHE A 8 -4.64 17.98 -1.59
C PHE A 8 -5.88 17.66 -0.75
N ASP A 9 -7.07 17.81 -1.33
CA ASP A 9 -8.30 17.32 -0.70
C ASP A 9 -8.37 15.79 -0.80
N ILE A 10 -7.79 15.13 0.20
CA ILE A 10 -7.74 13.67 0.33
C ILE A 10 -9.12 13.02 0.49
N SER A 11 -10.18 13.78 0.75
CA SER A 11 -11.51 13.22 1.02
C SER A 11 -12.19 12.60 -0.20
N SER A 12 -11.70 12.90 -1.41
CA SER A 12 -12.26 12.41 -2.68
C SER A 12 -11.35 11.43 -3.43
N LEU A 13 -10.14 11.15 -2.94
CA LEU A 13 -9.21 10.23 -3.61
C LEU A 13 -9.56 8.78 -3.27
N SER A 14 -9.86 8.00 -4.30
CA SER A 14 -10.06 6.56 -4.23
C SER A 14 -9.28 5.90 -5.36
N PHE A 15 -8.56 4.83 -5.03
CA PHE A 15 -7.77 4.04 -5.96
C PHE A 15 -8.00 2.56 -5.70
N ASP A 16 -8.11 1.80 -6.77
CA ASP A 16 -8.25 0.36 -6.73
C ASP A 16 -7.01 -0.30 -7.33
N THR A 17 -6.57 -1.38 -6.70
CA THR A 17 -5.48 -2.22 -7.22
C THR A 17 -5.96 -3.67 -7.23
N THR A 18 -6.02 -4.26 -8.42
CA THR A 18 -6.41 -5.66 -8.56
C THR A 18 -5.20 -6.56 -8.34
N LEU A 19 -5.30 -7.47 -7.37
CA LEU A 19 -4.27 -8.45 -7.07
C LEU A 19 -4.81 -9.86 -7.28
N ARG A 20 -4.00 -10.71 -7.92
CA ARG A 20 -4.28 -12.14 -8.01
C ARG A 20 -3.59 -12.85 -6.86
N VAL A 21 -4.38 -13.54 -6.04
CA VAL A 21 -3.85 -14.39 -4.97
C VAL A 21 -3.02 -15.52 -5.56
N ARG A 22 -1.77 -15.64 -5.08
CA ARG A 22 -0.84 -16.69 -5.47
C ARG A 22 -0.90 -17.83 -4.46
N TYR A 23 -0.70 -19.06 -4.92
CA TYR A 23 -0.68 -20.22 -4.03
C TYR A 23 0.38 -20.11 -2.91
N ALA A 24 1.51 -19.47 -3.20
CA ALA A 24 2.55 -19.21 -2.19
C ALA A 24 2.12 -18.23 -1.08
N GLU A 25 1.02 -17.49 -1.28
CA GLU A 25 0.48 -16.54 -0.30
C GLU A 25 -0.62 -17.16 0.58
N THR A 26 -1.02 -18.40 0.29
CA THR A 26 -2.04 -19.13 1.06
C THR A 26 -1.42 -19.98 2.16
N ASP A 27 -2.18 -20.23 3.23
CA ASP A 27 -1.80 -21.16 4.29
C ASP A 27 -2.57 -22.49 4.19
N THR A 28 -2.34 -23.39 5.14
CA THR A 28 -2.96 -24.72 5.19
C THR A 28 -4.48 -24.67 5.40
N MET A 29 -5.06 -23.52 5.76
CA MET A 29 -6.51 -23.33 5.88
C MET A 29 -7.17 -22.96 4.54
N GLY A 30 -6.39 -22.81 3.47
CA GLY A 30 -6.91 -22.50 2.13
C GLY A 30 -7.30 -21.03 1.94
N VAL A 31 -6.86 -20.17 2.85
CA VAL A 31 -7.05 -18.72 2.78
C VAL A 31 -5.70 -18.02 2.67
N VAL A 32 -5.71 -16.72 2.44
CA VAL A 32 -4.50 -15.89 2.41
C VAL A 32 -3.92 -15.83 3.82
N TYR A 33 -2.64 -16.18 3.96
CA TYR A 33 -1.94 -16.02 5.22
C TYR A 33 -1.93 -14.53 5.61
N TYR A 34 -2.40 -14.21 6.81
CA TYR A 34 -2.64 -12.84 7.26
C TYR A 34 -1.41 -11.92 7.10
N GLY A 35 -0.20 -12.46 7.22
CA GLY A 35 1.04 -11.68 7.06
C GLY A 35 1.21 -11.07 5.67
N ASN A 36 0.59 -11.66 4.63
CA ASN A 36 0.70 -11.17 3.25
C ASN A 36 -0.12 -9.90 2.97
N TYR A 37 -1.08 -9.55 3.83
CA TYR A 37 -1.89 -8.36 3.65
C TYR A 37 -1.06 -7.07 3.67
N PHE A 38 -0.01 -6.99 4.49
CA PHE A 38 0.86 -5.81 4.50
C PHE A 38 1.64 -5.65 3.19
N THR A 39 2.07 -6.74 2.57
CA THR A 39 2.66 -6.71 1.23
C THR A 39 1.65 -6.21 0.20
N TRP A 40 0.39 -6.64 0.29
CA TRP A 40 -0.66 -6.16 -0.61
C TRP A 40 -0.99 -4.68 -0.41
N PHE A 41 -1.01 -4.20 0.84
CA PHE A 41 -1.16 -2.77 1.14
C PHE A 41 -0.02 -1.93 0.57
N GLU A 42 1.22 -2.44 0.60
CA GLU A 42 2.37 -1.77 0.00
C GLU A 42 2.26 -1.70 -1.53
N VAL A 43 1.79 -2.78 -2.17
CA VAL A 43 1.52 -2.77 -3.62
C VAL A 43 0.46 -1.74 -3.96
N ALA A 44 -0.67 -1.73 -3.24
CA ALA A 44 -1.74 -0.76 -3.44
C ALA A 44 -1.28 0.68 -3.21
N ARG A 45 -0.50 0.95 -2.17
CA ARG A 45 0.10 2.27 -1.90
C ARG A 45 1.00 2.73 -3.04
N THR A 46 1.86 1.84 -3.52
CA THR A 46 2.79 2.14 -4.63
C THR A 46 2.02 2.37 -5.93
N ASP A 47 0.93 1.64 -6.14
CA ASP A 47 0.07 1.79 -7.30
C ASP A 47 -0.73 3.11 -7.24
N ALA A 48 -1.29 3.47 -6.10
CA ALA A 48 -1.93 4.77 -5.87
C ALA A 48 -0.98 5.94 -6.18
N LEU A 49 0.28 5.85 -5.75
CA LEU A 49 1.33 6.82 -6.11
C LEU A 49 1.53 6.94 -7.63
N ARG A 50 1.47 5.82 -8.37
CA ARG A 50 1.51 5.86 -9.85
C ARG A 50 0.26 6.52 -10.42
N GLN A 51 -0.91 6.22 -9.88
CA GLN A 51 -2.20 6.73 -10.36
C GLN A 51 -2.33 8.26 -10.18
N ILE A 52 -1.68 8.84 -9.17
CA ILE A 52 -1.56 10.32 -9.02
C ILE A 52 -0.42 10.94 -9.85
N GLY A 53 0.26 10.16 -10.69
CA GLY A 53 1.36 10.63 -11.54
C GLY A 53 2.70 10.81 -10.82
N TYR A 54 2.84 10.29 -9.60
CA TYR A 54 4.04 10.45 -8.77
C TYR A 54 4.58 9.10 -8.28
N PRO A 55 5.18 8.29 -9.16
CA PRO A 55 5.63 6.94 -8.80
C PRO A 55 6.69 6.98 -7.70
N TYR A 56 6.78 5.90 -6.93
CA TYR A 56 7.74 5.80 -5.81
C TYR A 56 9.20 6.07 -6.22
N SER A 57 9.60 5.65 -7.43
CA SER A 57 10.94 5.93 -7.96
C SER A 57 11.24 7.42 -8.18
N LEU A 58 10.21 8.25 -8.32
CA LEU A 58 10.37 9.71 -8.39
C LEU A 58 10.62 10.27 -6.98
N LEU A 59 9.88 9.82 -5.96
CA LEU A 59 10.14 10.18 -4.55
C LEU A 59 11.60 9.90 -4.16
N GLU A 60 12.11 8.71 -4.50
CA GLU A 60 13.50 8.34 -4.21
C GLU A 60 14.50 9.27 -4.91
N LYS A 61 14.25 9.64 -6.18
CA LYS A 61 15.08 10.59 -6.93
C LYS A 61 15.10 11.97 -6.32
N ASP A 62 13.98 12.38 -5.72
CA ASP A 62 13.86 13.66 -5.02
C ASP A 62 14.43 13.61 -3.59
N GLY A 63 15.04 12.49 -3.19
CA GLY A 63 15.63 12.28 -1.87
C GLY A 63 14.61 12.03 -0.77
N VAL A 64 13.38 11.70 -1.12
CA VAL A 64 12.29 11.40 -0.18
C VAL A 64 12.20 9.89 0.04
N LEU A 65 12.28 9.46 1.30
CA LEU A 65 12.05 8.09 1.72
C LEU A 65 10.81 8.02 2.59
N LEU A 66 10.02 6.94 2.44
CA LEU A 66 8.79 6.71 3.21
C LEU A 66 8.90 5.44 4.07
N PRO A 67 9.74 5.45 5.12
CA PRO A 67 9.85 4.31 6.03
C PRO A 67 8.54 4.12 6.80
N VAL A 68 8.05 2.88 6.85
CA VAL A 68 6.89 2.53 7.69
C VAL A 68 7.38 2.37 9.12
N VAL A 69 6.88 3.22 10.02
CA VAL A 69 7.22 3.19 11.45
C VAL A 69 6.25 2.32 12.26
N GLU A 70 5.01 2.20 11.79
CA GLU A 70 3.96 1.42 12.42
C GLU A 70 2.95 0.97 11.36
N ALA A 71 2.40 -0.23 11.52
CA ALA A 71 1.27 -0.70 10.75
C ALA A 71 0.38 -1.58 11.63
N SER A 72 -0.93 -1.43 11.49
CA SER A 72 -1.92 -2.27 12.17
C SER A 72 -2.96 -2.75 11.17
N ALA A 73 -3.42 -3.98 11.37
CA ALA A 73 -4.47 -4.58 10.57
C ALA A 73 -5.39 -5.39 11.48
N ARG A 74 -6.70 -5.17 11.34
CA ARG A 74 -7.73 -5.97 12.01
C ARG A 74 -8.45 -6.78 10.95
N TYR A 75 -8.26 -8.09 11.01
CA TYR A 75 -8.89 -9.05 10.11
C TYR A 75 -10.31 -9.36 10.63
N ILE A 76 -11.33 -8.97 9.86
CA ILE A 76 -12.73 -9.04 10.29
C ILE A 76 -13.32 -10.42 9.99
N ALA A 77 -12.97 -11.00 8.85
CA ALA A 77 -13.43 -12.30 8.43
C ALA A 77 -12.31 -13.02 7.67
N PRO A 78 -12.04 -14.31 7.97
CA PRO A 78 -11.21 -15.16 7.13
C PRO A 78 -12.00 -15.74 5.94
N PHE A 79 -13.34 -15.70 6.00
CA PHE A 79 -14.29 -16.22 5.02
C PHE A 79 -15.27 -15.13 4.59
#